data_AF-A0A949PIH8-F1
#
_entry.id   AF-A0A949PIH8-F1
#
_cell.length_a   1.000
_cell.length_b   1.000
_cell.length_c   1.000
_cell.angle_alpha   90.00
_cell.angle_beta   90.00
_cell.angle_gamma   90.00
#
_symmetry.space_group_name_H-M   'P 1'
#
loop_
_entity.id
_entity.type
_entity.pdbx_description
1 polymer ?
#
loop_
_entity_poly.entity_id
_entity_poly.type
_entity_poly.pdbx_seq_one_letter_code
_entity_poly.pdbx_strand_id
1 'polypeptide(L)'
;AVWAIAILMNAWAVVFYPAAYATTVPTQLLYEIILTPYPYWAIIVLSGMGSFLSIRFGDELMDVLHHHERDFFHSHQFKHELIVMAFFFMGLVGYYKLVEALGVDVL
;
A
#
# COMPACT_ATOMS: atom_id res chain seq x y z
N ALA A 1 -6.47 -18.22 7.24
CA ALA A 1 -7.92 -18.35 7.03
C ALA A 1 -8.63 -16.99 6.95
N VAL A 2 -8.34 -16.05 7.85
CA VAL A 2 -9.06 -14.75 7.96
C VAL A 2 -9.13 -13.95 6.65
N TRP A 3 -8.03 -13.87 5.89
CA TRP A 3 -7.99 -13.15 4.61
C TRP A 3 -8.96 -13.70 3.56
N ALA A 4 -9.03 -15.03 3.42
CA ALA A 4 -9.95 -15.67 2.50
C ALA A 4 -11.41 -15.39 2.89
N ILE A 5 -11.72 -15.44 4.20
CA ILE A 5 -13.06 -15.13 4.71
C ILE A 5 -13.40 -13.66 4.42
N ALA A 6 -12.50 -12.73 4.68
CA ALA A 6 -12.72 -11.30 4.43
C ALA A 6 -12.97 -10.99 2.93
N ILE A 7 -12.19 -11.62 2.04
CA ILE A 7 -12.36 -11.46 0.58
C ILE A 7 -13.72 -12.03 0.15
N LEU A 8 -14.08 -13.24 0.61
CA LEU A 8 -15.36 -13.86 0.27
C LEU A 8 -16.55 -13.06 0.79
N MET A 9 -16.45 -12.54 2.01
CA MET A 9 -17.48 -11.67 2.58
C MET A 9 -17.66 -10.38 1.77
N ASN A 10 -16.56 -9.75 1.33
CA ASN A 10 -16.65 -8.56 0.48
C ASN A 10 -17.20 -8.89 -0.91
N ALA A 11 -16.76 -9.97 -1.54
CA ALA A 11 -17.29 -10.41 -2.82
C ALA A 11 -18.80 -10.67 -2.76
N TRP A 12 -19.27 -11.30 -1.67
CA TRP A 12 -20.69 -11.48 -1.42
C TRP A 12 -21.42 -10.16 -1.17
N ALA A 13 -20.88 -9.28 -0.32
CA ALA A 13 -21.49 -8.00 0.02
C ALA A 13 -21.60 -7.05 -1.19
N VAL A 14 -20.62 -7.03 -2.09
CA VAL A 14 -20.66 -6.23 -3.32
C VAL A 14 -21.83 -6.65 -4.22
N VAL A 15 -22.13 -7.95 -4.31
CA VAL A 15 -23.21 -8.49 -5.16
C VAL A 15 -24.59 -8.27 -4.54
N PHE A 16 -24.74 -8.51 -3.23
CA PHE A 16 -26.06 -8.54 -2.59
C PHE A 16 -26.41 -7.26 -1.81
N TYR A 17 -25.40 -6.48 -1.40
CA TYR A 17 -25.57 -5.28 -0.56
C TYR A 17 -24.68 -4.10 -1.02
N PRO A 18 -24.72 -3.69 -2.31
CA PRO A 18 -23.87 -2.60 -2.80
C PRO A 18 -24.11 -1.28 -2.05
N ALA A 19 -25.34 -1.04 -1.58
CA ALA A 19 -25.69 0.14 -0.79
C ALA A 19 -24.91 0.26 0.54
N ALA A 20 -24.41 -0.86 1.10
CA ALA A 20 -23.60 -0.84 2.32
C ALA A 20 -22.28 -0.08 2.13
N TYR A 21 -21.76 -0.03 0.89
CA TYR A 21 -20.51 0.63 0.59
C TYR A 21 -20.62 2.15 0.46
N ALA A 22 -21.83 2.68 0.29
CA ALA A 22 -22.07 4.13 0.17
C ALA A 22 -21.99 4.88 1.51
N THR A 23 -21.77 4.18 2.62
CA THR A 23 -21.89 4.74 3.98
C THR A 23 -20.69 5.58 4.43
N THR A 24 -19.48 5.24 4.00
CA THR A 24 -18.24 5.91 4.42
C THR A 24 -17.26 6.02 3.26
N VAL A 25 -16.37 7.02 3.30
CA VAL A 25 -15.33 7.20 2.27
C VAL A 25 -14.47 5.94 2.05
N PRO A 26 -13.98 5.24 3.11
CA PRO A 26 -13.20 4.01 2.92
C PRO A 26 -13.98 2.90 2.21
N THR A 27 -15.28 2.74 2.52
CA THR A 27 -16.10 1.71 1.86
C THR A 27 -16.44 2.11 0.43
N GLN A 28 -16.67 3.40 0.16
CA GLN A 28 -16.88 3.89 -1.21
C GLN A 28 -15.64 3.64 -2.08
N LEU A 29 -14.44 4.00 -1.59
CA LEU A 29 -13.18 3.72 -2.28
C LEU A 29 -12.98 2.22 -2.52
N LEU A 30 -13.21 1.38 -1.51
CA LEU A 30 -13.09 -0.08 -1.67
C LEU A 30 -14.03 -0.61 -2.75
N TYR A 31 -15.27 -0.11 -2.79
CA TYR A 31 -16.26 -0.50 -3.79
C TYR A 31 -15.82 -0.12 -5.21
N GLU A 32 -15.38 1.11 -5.40
CA GLU A 32 -14.89 1.58 -6.71
C GLU A 32 -13.65 0.79 -7.14
N ILE A 33 -12.70 0.54 -6.24
CA ILE A 33 -11.49 -0.27 -6.52
C ILE A 33 -11.87 -1.69 -6.95
N ILE A 34 -12.89 -2.30 -6.32
CA ILE A 34 -13.33 -3.66 -6.68
C ILE A 34 -13.98 -3.66 -8.06
N LEU A 35 -14.84 -2.69 -8.38
CA LEU A 35 -15.58 -2.65 -9.63
C LEU A 35 -14.78 -2.14 -10.84
N THR A 36 -13.70 -1.40 -10.61
CA THR A 36 -12.86 -0.82 -11.67
C THR A 36 -11.45 -1.42 -11.64
N PRO A 37 -11.25 -2.63 -12.22
CA PRO A 37 -10.00 -3.37 -12.02
C PRO A 37 -8.75 -2.71 -12.62
N TYR A 38 -8.84 -2.13 -13.81
CA TYR A 38 -7.72 -1.43 -14.44
C TYR A 38 -7.98 0.08 -14.45
N PRO A 39 -7.06 0.93 -13.94
CA PRO A 39 -5.76 0.63 -13.30
C PRO A 39 -5.82 0.39 -11.77
N TYR A 40 -6.99 0.45 -11.14
CA TYR A 40 -7.09 0.67 -9.69
C TYR A 40 -6.76 -0.54 -8.80
N TRP A 41 -6.69 -1.75 -9.32
CA TRP A 41 -6.12 -2.88 -8.55
C TRP A 41 -4.63 -2.69 -8.24
N ALA A 42 -3.94 -1.80 -8.97
CA ALA A 42 -2.60 -1.37 -8.59
C ALA A 42 -2.59 -0.73 -7.19
N ILE A 43 -3.68 -0.13 -6.71
CA ILE A 43 -3.79 0.42 -5.33
C ILE A 43 -3.61 -0.70 -4.30
N ILE A 44 -4.25 -1.87 -4.51
CA ILE A 44 -4.13 -3.02 -3.60
C ILE A 44 -2.70 -3.55 -3.59
N VAL A 45 -2.10 -3.68 -4.78
CA VAL A 45 -0.72 -4.17 -4.93
C VAL A 45 0.27 -3.19 -4.29
N LEU A 46 0.14 -1.89 -4.57
CA LEU A 46 0.98 -0.82 -4.00
C LEU A 46 0.84 -0.76 -2.48
N SER A 47 -0.37 -0.92 -1.93
CA SER A 47 -0.60 -0.96 -0.48
C SER A 47 0.06 -2.18 0.18
N GLY A 48 -0.08 -3.36 -0.43
CA GLY A 48 0.60 -4.57 0.03
C GLY A 48 2.12 -4.43 -0.03
N MET A 49 2.67 -4.03 -1.18
CA MET A 49 4.10 -3.81 -1.37
C MET A 49 4.65 -2.74 -0.41
N GLY A 50 3.95 -1.61 -0.29
CA GLY A 50 4.30 -0.53 0.63
C GLY A 50 4.34 -0.98 2.08
N SER A 51 3.43 -1.86 2.50
CA SER A 51 3.42 -2.42 3.86
C SER A 51 4.68 -3.26 4.12
N PHE A 52 5.06 -4.15 3.20
CA PHE A 52 6.29 -4.95 3.35
C PHE A 52 7.56 -4.09 3.28
N LEU A 53 7.61 -3.13 2.34
CA LEU A 53 8.74 -2.21 2.19
C LEU A 53 8.91 -1.33 3.42
N SER A 54 7.82 -0.84 4.02
CA SER A 54 7.84 -0.01 5.22
C SER A 54 8.41 -0.76 6.43
N ILE A 55 7.99 -2.02 6.63
CA ILE A 55 8.52 -2.85 7.73
C ILE A 55 10.02 -3.10 7.55
N ARG A 56 10.43 -3.51 6.33
CA ARG A 56 11.85 -3.78 6.04
C ARG A 56 12.71 -2.54 6.20
N PHE A 57 12.23 -1.41 5.68
CA PHE A 57 12.93 -0.13 5.80
C PHE A 57 13.04 0.32 7.26
N GLY A 58 11.97 0.15 8.05
CA GLY A 58 12.00 0.45 9.48
C GLY A 58 13.02 -0.39 10.25
N ASP A 59 13.15 -1.67 9.91
CA ASP A 59 14.13 -2.58 10.50
C ASP A 59 15.58 -2.19 10.12
N GLU A 60 15.82 -1.93 8.82
CA GLU A 60 17.15 -1.51 8.32
C GLU A 60 17.57 -0.13 8.90
N LEU A 61 16.66 0.85 8.97
CA LEU A 61 16.92 2.13 9.63
C LEU A 61 17.30 1.97 11.12
N MET A 62 16.61 1.09 11.83
CA MET A 62 16.89 0.86 13.24
C MET A 62 18.26 0.21 13.45
N ASP A 63 18.64 -0.70 12.56
CA ASP A 63 19.94 -1.36 12.56
C ASP A 63 21.08 -0.35 12.31
N VAL A 64 20.92 0.55 11.33
CA VAL A 64 21.91 1.61 11.04
C VAL A 64 22.09 2.57 12.21
N LEU A 65 21.00 2.98 12.87
CA LEU A 65 21.06 3.87 14.03
C LEU A 65 21.73 3.22 15.24
N HIS A 66 21.55 1.90 15.43
CA HIS A 66 22.13 1.18 16.57
C HIS A 66 23.58 0.71 16.33
N HIS A 67 24.01 0.48 15.09
CA HIS A 67 25.34 -0.02 14.74
C HIS A 67 26.30 1.02 14.14
N HIS A 68 26.11 2.30 14.49
CA HIS A 68 26.88 3.46 14.01
C HIS A 68 28.42 3.38 14.20
N GLU A 69 28.96 2.39 14.91
CA GLU A 69 30.42 2.27 15.16
C GLU A 69 31.17 1.32 14.19
N ARG A 70 30.52 0.66 13.21
CA ARG A 70 31.19 -0.29 12.28
C ARG A 70 31.24 0.23 10.83
N ASP A 71 31.93 1.35 10.64
CA ASP A 71 31.78 2.26 9.50
C ASP A 71 32.38 1.86 8.13
N PHE A 72 33.08 0.74 7.94
CA PHE A 72 33.91 0.61 6.71
C PHE A 72 33.42 -0.34 5.60
N PHE A 73 32.42 -1.21 5.83
CA PHE A 73 32.09 -2.28 4.86
C PHE A 73 30.68 -2.21 4.20
N HIS A 74 29.82 -1.26 4.55
CA HIS A 74 28.41 -1.23 4.08
C HIS A 74 28.08 -0.27 2.91
N SER A 75 29.06 0.35 2.26
CA SER A 75 28.82 1.43 1.27
C SER A 75 27.96 1.04 0.05
N HIS A 76 27.90 -0.25 -0.31
CA HIS A 76 27.05 -0.73 -1.41
C HIS A 76 25.63 -1.10 -0.97
N GLN A 77 25.46 -1.57 0.27
CA GLN A 77 24.15 -1.89 0.83
C GLN A 77 23.32 -0.61 1.02
N PHE A 78 23.97 0.47 1.51
CA PHE A 78 23.33 1.78 1.67
C PHE A 78 22.81 2.37 0.36
N LYS A 79 23.53 2.19 -0.77
CA LYS A 79 23.07 2.67 -2.08
C LYS A 79 21.81 1.93 -2.55
N HIS A 80 21.76 0.61 -2.35
CA HIS A 80 20.58 -0.19 -2.71
C HIS A 80 19.37 0.23 -1.87
N GLU A 81 19.56 0.47 -0.58
CA GLU A 81 18.51 0.91 0.33
C GLU A 81 17.95 2.28 -0.05
N LEU A 82 18.80 3.22 -0.46
CA LEU A 82 18.37 4.53 -0.96
C LEU A 82 17.53 4.41 -2.25
N ILE A 83 17.85 3.44 -3.13
CA ILE A 83 17.05 3.15 -4.33
C ILE A 83 15.69 2.57 -3.94
N VAL A 84 15.65 1.63 -2.99
CA VAL A 84 14.38 1.05 -2.49
C VAL A 84 13.51 2.12 -1.85
N MET A 85 14.10 3.05 -1.09
CA MET A 85 13.40 4.19 -0.50
C MET A 85 12.84 5.13 -1.58
N ALA A 86 13.62 5.47 -2.61
CA ALA A 86 13.13 6.26 -3.75
C ALA A 86 11.96 5.57 -4.46
N PHE A 87 12.04 4.24 -4.65
CA PHE A 87 10.95 3.45 -5.22
C PHE A 87 9.70 3.44 -4.33
N PHE A 88 9.87 3.35 -3.02
CA PHE A 88 8.77 3.46 -2.06
C PHE A 88 8.02 4.80 -2.19
N PHE A 89 8.76 5.93 -2.20
CA PHE A 89 8.14 7.24 -2.39
C PHE A 89 7.45 7.38 -3.76
N MET A 90 8.06 6.84 -4.82
CA MET A 90 7.43 6.81 -6.15
C MET A 90 6.12 6.00 -6.14
N GLY A 91 6.11 4.84 -5.47
CA GLY A 91 4.90 4.02 -5.28
C GLY A 91 3.82 4.75 -4.48
N LEU A 92 4.22 5.53 -3.48
CA LEU A 92 3.34 6.36 -2.66
C LEU A 92 2.68 7.48 -3.47
N VAL A 93 3.45 8.14 -4.35
CA VAL A 93 2.91 9.13 -5.30
C VAL A 93 1.92 8.46 -6.26
N GLY A 94 2.27 7.28 -6.79
CA GLY A 94 1.38 6.49 -7.66
C GLY A 94 0.07 6.12 -6.96
N TYR A 95 0.15 5.68 -5.70
CA TYR A 95 -1.01 5.38 -4.86
C TYR A 95 -1.94 6.58 -4.72
N TYR A 96 -1.41 7.75 -4.34
CA TYR A 96 -2.23 8.95 -4.19
C TYR A 96 -2.84 9.41 -5.52
N LYS A 97 -2.10 9.31 -6.62
CA LYS A 97 -2.62 9.66 -7.96
C LYS A 97 -3.76 8.75 -8.41
N LEU A 98 -3.66 7.45 -8.12
CA LEU A 98 -4.71 6.49 -8.44
C LEU A 98 -5.95 6.70 -7.57
N VAL A 99 -5.78 7.01 -6.28
CA VAL A 99 -6.89 7.33 -5.38
C VAL A 99 -7.58 8.64 -5.78
N GLU A 100 -6.81 9.68 -6.12
CA GLU A 100 -7.34 10.96 -6.63
C GLU A 100 -8.15 10.76 -7.94
N ALA A 101 -7.66 9.88 -8.82
CA ALA A 101 -8.33 9.58 -10.09
C ALA A 101 -9.69 8.85 -9.92
N LEU A 102 -9.94 8.22 -8.76
CA LEU A 102 -11.25 7.62 -8.46
C LEU A 102 -12.33 8.67 -8.18
N GLY A 103 -11.96 9.94 -7.98
CA GLY A 103 -12.93 11.04 -7.84
C GLY A 103 -13.81 10.97 -6.59
N VAL A 104 -13.49 10.08 -5.64
CA VAL A 104 -14.11 10.09 -4.32
C VAL A 104 -13.50 11.26 -3.55
N ASP A 105 -14.32 12.16 -3.01
CA ASP A 105 -13.86 13.25 -2.14
C ASP A 105 -13.20 12.64 -0.90
N VAL A 106 -11.87 12.53 -0.94
CA VAL A 106 -11.07 12.05 0.19
C VAL A 106 -10.72 13.19 1.16
N LEU A 107 -11.07 14.44 0.81
CA LEU A 107 -10.90 15.66 1.61
C LEU A 107 -11.99 16.70 1.30
#